data_AF-A0A386TUD0-F1
#
_entry.id   AF-A0A386TUD0-F1
#
_cell.length_a   1.000
_cell.length_b   1.000
_cell.length_c   1.000
_cell.angle_alpha   90.00
_cell.angle_beta   90.00
_cell.angle_gamma   90.00
#
_symmetry.space_group_name_H-M   'P 1'
#
loop_
_entity.id
_entity.type
_entity.pdbx_description
1 polymer ?
#
loop_
_entity_poly.entity_id
_entity_poly.type
_entity_poly.pdbx_seq_one_letter_code
_entity_poly.pdbx_strand_id
1 'polypeptide(L)'
;TLIFIALPSLCLLYLLDASMNPMITFKTIGHQWYWSYEYMDFKNHIEFDSYMIQPELINSFWLLDVDNRTLLPMNTQMRTLITAADVIHSWTMPTLGMK
;
A
#
# COMPACT_ATOMS: atom_id res chain seq x y z
N THR A 1 -13.09 19.88 -27.26
CA THR A 1 -13.68 18.96 -26.25
C THR A 1 -12.62 18.15 -25.53
N LEU A 2 -11.69 17.46 -26.21
CA LEU A 2 -10.63 16.66 -25.53
C LEU A 2 -9.61 17.48 -24.74
N ILE A 3 -9.22 18.66 -25.21
CA ILE A 3 -8.23 19.54 -24.54
C ILE A 3 -8.66 19.91 -23.12
N PHE A 4 -9.96 20.14 -22.91
CA PHE A 4 -10.52 20.46 -21.58
C PHE A 4 -10.43 19.30 -20.58
N ILE A 5 -10.35 18.06 -21.06
CA ILE A 5 -10.16 16.87 -20.23
C ILE A 5 -8.66 16.61 -20.02
N ALA A 6 -7.86 16.79 -21.07
CA ALA A 6 -6.43 16.52 -21.04
C ALA A 6 -5.65 17.46 -20.11
N LEU A 7 -5.96 18.76 -20.11
CA LEU A 7 -5.26 19.75 -19.28
C LEU A 7 -5.31 19.45 -17.77
N PRO A 8 -6.49 19.26 -17.13
CA PRO A 8 -6.53 18.93 -15.70
C PRO A 8 -5.94 17.55 -15.40
N SER A 9 -6.08 16.57 -16.31
CA SER A 9 -5.50 15.23 -16.16
C SER A 9 -3.97 15.26 -16.12
N LEU A 10 -3.34 15.97 -17.07
CA LEU A 10 -1.88 16.13 -17.12
C LEU A 10 -1.37 16.91 -15.91
N CYS A 11 -2.07 17.97 -15.49
CA CYS A 11 -1.72 18.72 -14.29
C CYS A 11 -1.68 17.81 -13.04
N LEU A 12 -2.72 16.98 -12.86
CA LEU A 12 -2.77 16.02 -11.75
C LEU A 12 -1.65 15.00 -11.82
N LEU A 13 -1.34 14.46 -13.02
CA LEU A 13 -0.26 13.50 -13.21
C LEU A 13 1.09 14.07 -12.74
N TYR A 14 1.42 15.30 -13.13
CA TYR A 14 2.66 15.94 -12.70
C TYR A 14 2.67 16.28 -11.20
N LEU A 15 1.52 16.61 -10.61
CA LEU A 15 1.43 16.83 -9.17
C LEU A 15 1.65 15.55 -8.36
N LEU A 16 1.22 14.39 -8.88
CA LEU A 16 1.44 13.09 -8.27
C LEU A 16 2.91 12.63 -8.36
N ASP A 17 3.59 12.98 -9.45
CA ASP A 17 5.00 12.61 -9.69
C ASP A 17 6.01 13.59 -9.05
N ALA A 18 5.52 14.70 -8.48
CA ALA A 18 6.38 15.68 -7.83
C ALA A 18 7.23 15.04 -6.73
N SER A 19 8.53 15.38 -6.67
CA SER A 19 9.45 14.76 -5.73
C SER A 19 9.03 15.02 -4.28
N MET A 20 8.80 13.93 -3.58
CA MET A 20 8.31 13.88 -2.22
C MET A 20 9.45 13.42 -1.31
N ASN A 21 9.69 14.11 -0.18
CA ASN A 21 10.67 13.72 0.84
C ASN A 21 9.98 12.84 1.89
N PRO A 22 9.95 11.50 1.74
CA PRO A 22 9.26 10.65 2.70
C PRO A 22 9.98 10.66 4.05
N MET A 23 9.20 10.63 5.12
CA MET A 23 9.70 10.41 6.47
C MET A 23 9.86 8.92 6.79
N ILE A 24 9.05 8.07 6.14
CA ILE A 24 9.05 6.62 6.36
C ILE A 24 8.97 5.93 5.00
N THR A 25 9.77 4.89 4.84
CA THR A 25 9.75 3.96 3.74
C THR A 25 9.42 2.57 4.28
N PHE A 26 8.44 1.91 3.67
CA PHE A 26 8.19 0.49 3.92
C PHE A 26 8.06 -0.25 2.60
N LYS A 27 8.39 -1.53 2.64
CA LYS A 27 8.34 -2.42 1.49
C LYS A 27 7.18 -3.39 1.65
N THR A 28 6.49 -3.61 0.54
CA THR A 28 5.36 -4.53 0.42
C THR A 28 5.72 -5.58 -0.61
N ILE A 29 5.65 -6.84 -0.22
CA ILE A 29 6.00 -7.98 -1.06
C ILE A 29 4.76 -8.83 -1.30
N GLY A 30 4.36 -8.95 -2.55
CA GLY A 30 3.29 -9.85 -2.97
C GLY A 30 3.80 -11.28 -3.09
N HIS A 31 3.12 -12.19 -2.42
CA HIS A 31 3.29 -13.63 -2.55
C HIS A 31 1.98 -14.26 -3.03
N GLN A 32 2.01 -15.52 -3.39
CA GLN A 32 0.83 -16.28 -3.75
C GLN A 32 -0.13 -16.37 -2.56
N TRP A 33 -1.16 -15.51 -2.60
CA TRP A 33 -2.28 -15.39 -1.66
C TRP A 33 -1.99 -14.74 -0.30
N TYR A 34 -0.88 -14.02 -0.17
CA TYR A 34 -0.60 -13.20 1.03
C TYR A 34 0.35 -12.05 0.72
N TRP A 35 0.49 -11.15 1.69
CA TRP A 35 1.41 -10.01 1.61
C TRP A 35 2.39 -10.06 2.77
N SER A 36 3.64 -9.70 2.50
CA SER A 36 4.65 -9.50 3.54
C SER A 36 5.07 -8.03 3.57
N TYR A 37 5.27 -7.51 4.77
CA TYR A 37 5.61 -6.10 4.98
C TYR A 37 6.91 -5.96 5.76
N GLU A 38 7.74 -5.03 5.29
CA GLU A 38 9.10 -4.80 5.77
C GLU A 38 9.28 -3.31 6.11
N TYR A 39 9.55 -3.00 7.38
CA TYR A 39 9.87 -1.66 7.83
C TYR A 39 11.36 -1.55 8.16
N MET A 40 12.12 -0.89 7.28
CA MET A 40 13.58 -0.82 7.37
C MET A 40 14.10 0.39 8.13
N ASP A 41 13.26 1.41 8.32
CA ASP A 41 13.66 2.68 8.94
C ASP A 41 13.73 2.63 10.48
N PHE A 42 13.22 1.56 11.09
CA PHE A 42 13.23 1.39 12.55
C PHE A 42 14.46 0.59 13.01
N LYS A 43 14.97 0.90 14.21
CA LYS A 43 16.15 0.22 14.81
C LYS A 43 15.97 -1.29 14.95
N ASN A 44 14.73 -1.71 15.20
CA ASN A 44 14.37 -3.11 15.13
C ASN A 44 13.79 -3.30 13.74
N HIS A 45 14.43 -4.14 12.93
CA HIS A 45 13.85 -4.59 11.67
C HIS A 45 12.53 -5.27 11.97
N ILE A 46 11.43 -4.73 11.41
CA ILE A 46 10.09 -5.30 11.57
C ILE A 46 9.72 -5.93 10.23
N GLU A 47 9.49 -7.23 10.25
CA GLU A 47 8.99 -8.01 9.13
C GLU A 47 7.85 -8.91 9.62
N PHE A 48 6.78 -9.02 8.83
CA PHE A 48 5.68 -9.93 9.11
C PHE A 48 4.88 -10.24 7.85
N ASP A 49 4.21 -11.39 7.89
CA ASP A 49 3.25 -11.84 6.88
C ASP A 49 1.82 -11.48 7.29
N SER A 50 1.01 -11.16 6.30
CA SER A 50 -0.39 -10.77 6.42
C SER A 50 -1.25 -11.72 5.58
N TYR A 51 -1.99 -12.59 6.25
CA TYR A 51 -2.95 -13.53 5.68
C TYR A 51 -4.38 -13.09 5.92
N MET A 52 -5.26 -13.43 4.98
CA MET A 52 -6.70 -13.24 5.15
C MET A 52 -7.23 -14.16 6.24
N ILE A 53 -7.99 -13.60 7.20
CA ILE A 53 -8.63 -14.39 8.27
C ILE A 53 -9.91 -15.02 7.73
N GLN A 54 -10.19 -16.26 8.12
CA GLN A 54 -11.50 -16.87 7.91
C GLN A 54 -12.56 -16.19 8.81
N PRO A 55 -13.80 -15.98 8.34
CA PRO A 55 -14.85 -15.33 9.11
C PRO A 55 -15.33 -16.23 10.27
N GLU A 56 -14.57 -16.27 11.35
CA GLU A 56 -14.90 -17.04 12.56
C GLU A 56 -15.42 -16.13 13.69
N LEU A 57 -15.07 -14.84 13.67
CA LEU A 57 -15.48 -13.87 14.69
C LEU A 57 -16.68 -13.01 14.27
N ILE A 58 -17.59 -12.85 15.23
CA ILE A 58 -18.61 -11.81 15.25
C ILE A 58 -17.87 -10.45 15.21
N ASN A 59 -18.12 -9.66 14.15
CA ASN A 59 -17.48 -8.36 13.80
C ASN A 59 -16.27 -8.39 12.85
N SER A 60 -16.02 -9.48 12.12
CA SER A 60 -15.04 -9.48 11.01
C SER A 60 -15.68 -9.11 9.66
N PHE A 61 -14.93 -8.37 8.83
CA PHE A 61 -15.30 -8.11 7.44
C PHE A 61 -14.88 -9.27 6.55
N TRP A 62 -15.86 -9.90 5.91
CA TRP A 62 -15.63 -11.03 5.01
C TRP A 62 -14.65 -10.67 3.88
N LEU A 63 -13.59 -11.46 3.72
CA LEU A 63 -12.52 -11.30 2.73
C LEU A 63 -11.69 -10.01 2.80
N LEU A 64 -11.86 -9.19 3.83
CA LEU A 64 -11.13 -7.93 3.98
C LEU A 64 -10.23 -7.92 5.22
N ASP A 65 -10.60 -8.65 6.27
CA ASP A 65 -9.78 -8.72 7.47
C ASP A 65 -8.58 -9.64 7.30
N VAL A 66 -7.46 -9.19 7.85
CA VAL A 66 -6.16 -9.87 7.88
C VAL A 66 -5.68 -10.02 9.31
N ASP A 67 -4.86 -11.05 9.55
CA ASP A 67 -4.28 -11.36 10.85
C ASP A 67 -3.36 -10.24 11.37
N ASN A 68 -2.42 -9.79 10.54
CA ASN A 68 -1.45 -8.76 10.85
C ASN A 68 -1.68 -7.55 9.95
N ARG A 69 -2.33 -6.51 10.51
CA ARG A 69 -2.56 -5.24 9.79
C ARG A 69 -1.28 -4.42 9.73
N THR A 70 -1.03 -3.79 8.58
CA THR A 70 0.02 -2.77 8.47
C THR A 70 -0.34 -1.51 9.22
N LEU A 71 0.51 -1.13 10.17
CA LEU A 71 0.36 0.05 10.98
C LEU A 71 1.18 1.19 10.37
N LEU A 72 0.50 2.27 10.00
CA LEU A 72 1.10 3.44 9.39
C LEU A 72 0.74 4.70 10.19
N PRO A 73 1.68 5.62 10.43
CA PRO A 73 1.38 6.85 11.13
C PRO A 73 0.58 7.82 10.27
N MET A 74 -0.49 8.36 10.87
CA MET A 74 -1.36 9.33 10.20
C MET A 74 -0.66 10.66 9.95
N ASN A 75 -1.02 11.33 8.85
CA ASN A 75 -0.53 12.66 8.48
C ASN A 75 1.00 12.75 8.32
N THR A 76 1.61 11.65 7.88
CA THR A 76 3.04 11.60 7.56
C THR A 76 3.22 11.20 6.10
N GLN A 77 4.28 11.73 5.49
CA GLN A 77 4.62 11.43 4.12
C GLN A 77 5.38 10.11 4.06
N MET A 78 4.77 9.11 3.43
CA MET A 78 5.30 7.76 3.37
C MET A 78 5.63 7.37 1.93
N ARG A 79 6.69 6.58 1.77
CA ARG A 79 7.03 5.91 0.51
C ARG A 79 6.77 4.42 0.64
N THR A 80 6.05 3.86 -0.32
CA THR A 80 5.83 2.42 -0.44
C THR A 80 6.72 1.88 -1.55
N LEU A 81 7.42 0.78 -1.28
CA LEU A 81 8.18 0.03 -2.28
C LEU A 81 7.46 -1.29 -2.54
N ILE A 82 6.83 -1.44 -3.70
CA ILE A 82 6.02 -2.61 -4.02
C ILE A 82 6.82 -3.55 -4.92
N THR A 83 6.89 -4.82 -4.54
CA THR A 83 7.52 -5.88 -5.34
C THR A 83 6.75 -7.19 -5.15
N ALA A 84 7.14 -8.24 -5.88
CA ALA A 84 6.56 -9.56 -5.76
C ALA A 84 7.68 -10.61 -5.72
N ALA A 85 7.47 -11.68 -4.96
CA ALA A 85 8.43 -12.77 -4.85
C ALA A 85 8.20 -13.87 -5.90
N ASP A 86 6.97 -14.02 -6.41
CA ASP A 86 6.58 -15.09 -7.32
C ASP A 86 5.98 -14.57 -8.64
N VAL A 87 4.68 -14.28 -8.66
CA VAL A 87 3.93 -13.82 -9.83
C VAL A 87 3.57 -12.34 -9.68
N ILE A 88 2.96 -11.77 -10.71
CA ILE A 88 2.55 -10.36 -10.68
C ILE A 88 1.39 -10.18 -9.70
N HIS A 89 1.59 -9.29 -8.74
CA HIS A 89 0.54 -8.80 -7.83
C HIS A 89 0.47 -7.27 -7.89
N SER A 90 -0.69 -6.69 -7.55
CA SER A 90 -0.87 -5.24 -7.42
C SER A 90 -1.39 -4.93 -6.02
N TRP A 91 -0.71 -4.02 -5.33
CA TRP A 91 -1.07 -3.60 -3.99
C TRP A 91 -1.96 -2.37 -4.08
N THR A 92 -3.23 -2.51 -3.70
CA THR A 92 -4.25 -1.47 -3.89
C THR A 92 -4.89 -1.07 -2.56
N MET A 93 -4.96 0.23 -2.30
CA MET A 93 -5.72 0.83 -1.20
C MET A 93 -6.58 1.97 -1.75
N PRO A 94 -7.85 1.71 -2.10
CA PRO A 94 -8.70 2.67 -2.82
C PRO A 94 -8.92 3.98 -2.06
N THR A 95 -9.01 3.92 -0.73
CA THR A 95 -9.18 5.10 0.15
C THR A 95 -7.97 6.03 0.15
N LEU A 96 -6.78 5.52 -0.21
CA LEU A 96 -5.56 6.32 -0.39
C LEU A 96 -5.32 6.72 -1.85
N GLY A 97 -6.15 6.26 -2.79
CA GLY A 97 -5.94 6.47 -4.23
C GLY A 97 -4.70 5.75 -4.78
N MET A 98 -4.23 4.68 -4.13
CA MET A 98 -3.04 3.91 -4.53
C MET A 98 -3.43 2.58 -5.18
N LYS A 99 -2.72 2.20 -6.26
CA LYS A 99 -2.83 0.93 -6.97
C LYS A 99 -1.51 0.52 -7.62
#